data_AF-A0A7S1VFZ9-F1
#
_entry.id   AF-A0A7S1VFZ9-F1
#
_cell.length_a   1.000
_cell.length_b   1.000
_cell.length_c   1.000
_cell.angle_alpha   90.00
_cell.angle_beta   90.00
_cell.angle_gamma   90.00
#
_symmetry.space_group_name_H-M   'P 1'
#
loop_
_entity.id
_entity.type
_entity.pdbx_description
1 polymer ?
#
loop_
_entity_poly.entity_id
_entity_poly.type
_entity_poly.pdbx_seq_one_letter_code
_entity_poly.pdbx_strand_id
1 'polypeptide(L)'
;MRLLIEQVRHNHPNVTVVWKAPSATHAHVVVNRRSPFGSIEKATKRIKYLSTSRSADLYHFQKEICRELNVPFMDVYDAYFLSGDWHFPTDGRHYRPELNHVIFNWFDSRPQNISVDYRYRGYGRR
;
A
#
# COMPACT_ATOMS: atom_id res chain seq x y z
N MET A 1 -14.44 -0.28 -9.97
CA MET A 1 -14.54 -1.18 -8.80
C MET A 1 -15.84 -1.97 -8.80
N ARG A 2 -17.02 -1.32 -8.78
CA ARG A 2 -18.33 -2.02 -8.86
C ARG A 2 -18.41 -3.05 -10.00
N LEU A 3 -18.18 -2.59 -11.24
CA LEU A 3 -18.17 -3.45 -12.42
C LEU A 3 -17.22 -4.65 -12.28
N LEU A 4 -16.05 -4.46 -11.66
CA LEU A 4 -15.10 -5.55 -11.44
C LEU A 4 -15.64 -6.57 -10.43
N ILE A 5 -16.21 -6.11 -9.32
CA ILE A 5 -16.79 -6.99 -8.29
C ILE A 5 -17.95 -7.79 -8.88
N GLU A 6 -18.83 -7.14 -9.63
CA GLU A 6 -19.98 -7.76 -10.29
C GLU A 6 -19.53 -8.80 -11.32
N GLN A 7 -18.55 -8.46 -12.17
CA GLN A 7 -17.97 -9.38 -13.15
C GLN A 7 -17.36 -10.62 -12.48
N VAL A 8 -16.60 -10.44 -11.38
CA VAL A 8 -15.99 -11.57 -10.65
C VAL A 8 -17.06 -12.46 -10.03
N ARG A 9 -18.09 -11.88 -9.40
CA ARG A 9 -19.21 -12.65 -8.83
C ARG A 9 -19.99 -13.41 -9.90
N HIS A 10 -20.18 -12.81 -11.07
CA HIS A 10 -20.85 -13.46 -12.19
C HIS A 10 -20.03 -14.65 -12.73
N ASN A 11 -18.73 -14.45 -12.94
CA ASN A 11 -17.86 -15.47 -13.52
C ASN A 11 -17.46 -16.57 -12.52
N HIS A 12 -17.49 -16.28 -11.22
CA HIS A 12 -17.04 -17.17 -10.15
C HIS A 12 -18.02 -17.14 -8.96
N PRO A 13 -19.24 -17.70 -9.10
CA PRO A 13 -20.29 -17.59 -8.08
C PRO A 13 -19.95 -18.28 -6.76
N ASN A 14 -19.03 -19.25 -6.77
CA ASN A 14 -18.62 -20.00 -5.58
C ASN A 14 -17.39 -19.39 -4.87
N VAL A 15 -16.90 -18.22 -5.29
CA VAL A 15 -15.74 -17.55 -4.70
C VAL A 15 -16.18 -16.40 -3.81
N THR A 16 -15.63 -16.33 -2.61
CA THR A 16 -15.75 -15.16 -1.75
C THR A 16 -14.80 -14.06 -2.21
N VAL A 17 -15.36 -12.93 -2.63
CA VAL A 17 -14.59 -11.73 -2.95
C VAL A 17 -14.33 -10.94 -1.67
N VAL A 18 -13.07 -10.66 -1.37
CA VAL A 18 -12.63 -9.76 -0.30
C VAL A 18 -11.85 -8.62 -0.92
N TRP A 19 -12.07 -7.40 -0.46
CA TRP A 19 -11.37 -6.22 -0.96
C TRP A 19 -10.37 -5.68 0.05
N LYS A 20 -9.09 -5.61 -0.34
CA LYS A 20 -8.02 -5.07 0.51
C LYS A 20 -7.92 -3.57 0.37
N ALA A 21 -7.91 -2.86 1.51
CA ALA A 21 -7.71 -1.42 1.54
C ALA A 21 -6.39 -1.02 0.83
N PRO A 22 -6.34 0.15 0.18
CA PRO A 22 -5.11 0.65 -0.38
C PRO A 22 -4.10 0.93 0.75
N SER A 23 -2.81 0.90 0.43
CA SER A 23 -1.78 1.36 1.36
C SER A 23 -1.72 2.89 1.38
N ALA A 24 -1.56 3.49 2.56
CA ALA A 24 -1.35 4.93 2.68
C ALA A 24 -0.04 5.37 2.01
N THR A 25 -0.01 6.63 1.53
CA THR A 25 1.16 7.23 0.90
C THR A 25 1.77 8.33 1.78
N HIS A 26 3.10 8.45 1.75
CA HIS A 26 3.88 9.26 2.67
C HIS A 26 4.88 10.15 1.95
N ALA A 27 4.38 11.25 1.36
CA ALA A 27 5.21 12.20 0.61
C ALA A 27 6.38 12.78 1.43
N HIS A 28 6.20 12.94 2.75
CA HIS A 28 7.23 13.45 3.66
C HIS A 28 8.46 12.54 3.78
N VAL A 29 8.32 11.22 3.54
CA VAL A 29 9.43 10.26 3.56
C VAL A 29 10.41 10.53 2.41
N VAL A 30 9.92 11.05 1.28
CA VAL A 30 10.74 11.31 0.09
C VAL A 30 11.45 12.67 0.15
N VAL A 31 10.75 13.69 0.66
CA VAL A 31 11.26 15.06 0.79
C VAL A 31 11.94 15.23 2.16
N ASN A 32 12.97 14.43 2.40
CA ASN A 32 13.83 14.55 3.58
C ASN A 32 15.15 15.22 3.19
N ARG A 33 15.72 16.08 4.07
CA ARG A 33 17.04 16.71 3.87
C ARG A 33 18.17 15.71 3.61
N ARG A 34 18.00 14.45 4.00
CA ARG A 34 18.95 13.35 3.75
C ARG A 34 18.62 12.51 2.50
N SER A 35 17.78 13.01 1.59
CA SER A 35 17.34 12.25 0.42
C SER A 35 18.52 11.92 -0.50
N PRO A 36 18.84 10.63 -0.77
CA PRO A 36 19.82 10.23 -1.78
C PRO A 36 19.50 10.67 -3.21
N PHE A 37 18.34 11.29 -3.48
CA PHE A 37 17.96 11.76 -4.81
C PHE A 37 18.42 13.18 -5.15
N GLY A 38 19.15 13.85 -4.26
CA GLY A 38 19.75 15.16 -4.50
C GLY A 38 18.92 16.30 -3.89
N SER A 39 18.80 17.42 -4.60
CA SER A 39 18.14 18.62 -4.08
C SER A 39 16.66 18.38 -3.77
N ILE A 40 16.12 19.19 -2.84
CA ILE A 40 14.69 19.20 -2.47
C ILE A 40 13.81 19.35 -3.73
N GLU A 41 14.21 20.18 -4.69
CA GLU A 41 13.47 20.39 -5.94
C GLU A 41 13.28 19.09 -6.74
N LYS A 42 14.35 18.28 -6.85
CA LYS A 42 14.30 16.98 -7.55
C LYS A 42 13.42 15.98 -6.81
N ALA A 43 13.45 15.98 -5.48
CA ALA A 43 12.55 15.16 -4.66
C ALA A 43 11.08 15.58 -4.86
N THR A 44 10.78 16.88 -4.79
CA THR A 44 9.43 17.42 -5.02
C THR A 44 8.89 17.08 -6.41
N LYS A 45 9.70 17.17 -7.46
CA LYS A 45 9.29 16.77 -8.82
C LYS A 45 8.91 15.29 -8.92
N ARG A 46 9.57 14.41 -8.16
CA ARG A 46 9.25 12.96 -8.15
C ARG A 46 7.92 12.66 -7.44
N ILE A 47 7.56 13.44 -6.44
CA ILE A 47 6.34 13.23 -5.65
C ILE A 47 5.17 14.13 -6.03
N LYS A 48 5.26 14.88 -7.14
CA LYS A 48 4.21 15.82 -7.56
C LYS A 48 2.81 15.22 -7.70
N TYR A 49 2.70 13.90 -7.90
CA TYR A 49 1.44 13.17 -8.00
C TYR A 49 1.16 12.27 -6.78
N LEU A 50 2.06 12.27 -5.79
CA LEU A 50 1.88 11.54 -4.54
C LEU A 50 1.11 12.44 -3.57
N SER A 51 -0.12 12.05 -3.27
CA SER A 51 -1.01 12.83 -2.41
C SER A 51 -1.63 11.91 -1.37
N THR A 52 -1.29 12.17 -0.11
CA THR A 52 -1.86 11.46 1.04
C THR A 52 -3.37 11.68 1.12
N SER A 53 -3.86 12.89 0.83
CA SER A 53 -5.30 13.17 0.78
C SER A 53 -5.99 12.37 -0.32
N ARG A 54 -5.43 12.34 -1.54
CA ARG A 54 -6.00 11.53 -2.63
C ARG A 54 -6.01 10.04 -2.32
N SER A 55 -4.98 9.55 -1.63
CA SER A 55 -4.94 8.18 -1.14
C SER A 55 -6.05 7.90 -0.12
N ALA A 56 -6.33 8.86 0.77
CA ALA A 56 -7.41 8.77 1.76
C ALA A 56 -8.80 8.83 1.09
N ASP A 57 -8.99 9.73 0.13
CA ASP A 57 -10.25 9.83 -0.63
C ASP A 57 -10.57 8.50 -1.33
N LEU A 58 -9.56 7.91 -2.00
CA LEU A 58 -9.71 6.59 -2.64
C LEU A 58 -10.06 5.50 -1.62
N TYR A 59 -9.44 5.51 -0.43
CA TYR A 59 -9.77 4.58 0.64
C TYR A 59 -11.25 4.70 1.05
N HIS A 60 -11.73 5.92 1.31
CA HIS A 60 -13.12 6.16 1.69
C HIS A 60 -14.10 5.73 0.59
N PHE A 61 -13.83 6.08 -0.67
CA PHE A 61 -14.67 5.65 -1.80
C PHE A 61 -14.72 4.12 -1.95
N GLN A 62 -13.57 3.43 -1.82
CA GLN A 62 -13.54 1.97 -1.92
C GLN A 62 -14.29 1.30 -0.76
N LYS A 63 -14.16 1.84 0.46
CA LYS A 63 -14.84 1.36 1.65
C LYS A 63 -16.36 1.51 1.54
N GLU A 64 -16.83 2.65 1.02
CA GLU A 64 -18.25 2.88 0.76
C GLU A 64 -18.82 1.91 -0.29
N ILE A 65 -18.12 1.72 -1.41
CA ILE A 65 -18.52 0.76 -2.44
C ILE A 65 -18.61 -0.67 -1.87
N CYS A 66 -17.65 -1.07 -1.04
CA CYS A 66 -17.68 -2.40 -0.40
C CYS A 66 -18.87 -2.56 0.56
N ARG A 67 -19.17 -1.52 1.35
CA ARG A 67 -20.33 -1.49 2.23
C ARG A 67 -21.63 -1.69 1.43
N GLU A 68 -21.80 -0.96 0.33
CA GLU A 68 -23.00 -1.05 -0.51
C GLU A 68 -23.16 -2.41 -1.19
N LEU A 69 -22.06 -3.02 -1.66
CA LEU A 69 -22.08 -4.30 -2.35
C LEU A 69 -21.98 -5.51 -1.40
N ASN A 70 -21.99 -5.28 -0.08
CA ASN A 70 -21.76 -6.28 0.96
C ASN A 70 -20.50 -7.13 0.68
N VAL A 71 -19.38 -6.46 0.41
CA VAL A 71 -18.06 -7.07 0.20
C VAL A 71 -17.24 -6.88 1.48
N PRO A 72 -16.68 -7.95 2.08
CA PRO A 72 -15.75 -7.82 3.19
C PRO A 72 -14.57 -6.92 2.81
N PHE A 73 -14.34 -5.89 3.62
CA PHE A 73 -13.28 -4.92 3.41
C PHE A 73 -12.17 -5.16 4.44
N MET A 74 -11.00 -5.57 3.96
CA MET A 74 -9.80 -5.76 4.78
C MET A 74 -9.20 -4.38 5.06
N ASP A 75 -9.60 -3.82 6.19
CA ASP A 75 -9.28 -2.45 6.57
C ASP A 75 -7.92 -2.36 7.28
N VAL A 76 -6.90 -1.99 6.51
CA VAL A 76 -5.51 -1.87 6.96
C VAL A 76 -4.94 -0.49 6.65
N TYR A 77 -5.77 0.47 6.23
CA TYR A 77 -5.31 1.78 5.78
C TYR A 77 -4.59 2.53 6.90
N ASP A 78 -5.20 2.57 8.09
CA ASP A 78 -4.64 3.28 9.25
C ASP A 78 -3.35 2.63 9.74
N ALA A 79 -3.23 1.30 9.65
CA ALA A 79 -1.98 0.60 9.96
C ALA A 79 -0.84 1.06 9.04
N TYR A 80 -1.08 1.17 7.74
CA TYR A 80 -0.11 1.73 6.80
C TYR A 80 0.15 3.22 7.05
N PHE A 81 -0.88 4.00 7.34
CA PHE A 81 -0.73 5.42 7.65
C PHE A 81 0.15 5.66 8.89
N LEU A 82 -0.05 4.89 9.96
CA LEU A 82 0.76 4.99 11.17
C LEU A 82 2.17 4.41 11.02
N SER A 83 2.41 3.60 9.98
CA SER A 83 3.69 2.93 9.72
C SER A 83 4.57 3.66 8.70
N GLY A 84 4.51 5.00 8.65
CA GLY A 84 5.29 5.81 7.70
C GLY A 84 6.80 5.50 7.71
N ASP A 85 7.37 5.18 8.88
CA ASP A 85 8.80 4.86 9.04
C ASP A 85 9.23 3.52 8.41
N TRP A 86 8.27 2.65 8.08
CA TRP A 86 8.51 1.34 7.48
C TRP A 86 8.62 1.38 5.95
N HIS A 87 8.67 2.56 5.35
CA HIS A 87 8.94 2.69 3.93
C HIS A 87 10.38 2.32 3.59
N PHE A 88 10.59 1.97 2.32
CA PHE A 88 11.94 2.05 1.79
C PHE A 88 12.42 3.50 1.83
N PRO A 89 13.69 3.75 2.20
CA PRO A 89 14.24 5.10 2.14
C PRO A 89 13.94 5.70 0.78
N THR A 90 13.39 6.91 0.77
CA THR A 90 13.05 7.69 -0.43
C THR A 90 11.89 7.20 -1.30
N ASP A 91 11.16 6.19 -0.84
CA ASP A 91 9.98 5.68 -1.51
C ASP A 91 8.77 5.87 -0.60
N GLY A 92 7.98 6.93 -0.83
CA GLY A 92 6.78 7.22 -0.04
C GLY A 92 5.55 6.39 -0.43
N ARG A 93 5.75 5.25 -1.12
CA ARG A 93 4.69 4.38 -1.62
C ARG A 93 4.88 2.91 -1.22
N HIS A 94 6.11 2.41 -1.26
CA HIS A 94 6.40 1.01 -0.99
C HIS A 94 6.93 0.82 0.44
N TYR A 95 6.22 -0.02 1.20
CA TYR A 95 6.63 -0.47 2.53
C TYR A 95 7.60 -1.63 2.41
N ARG A 96 8.48 -1.77 3.41
CA ARG A 96 9.38 -2.92 3.52
C ARG A 96 8.58 -4.20 3.77
N PRO A 97 9.06 -5.37 3.30
CA PRO A 97 8.35 -6.64 3.41
C PRO A 97 7.97 -7.02 4.83
N GLU A 98 8.76 -6.62 5.82
CA GLU A 98 8.54 -6.91 7.24
C GLU A 98 7.20 -6.38 7.73
N LEU A 99 6.83 -5.15 7.34
CA LEU A 99 5.52 -4.59 7.71
C LEU A 99 4.39 -5.38 7.05
N ASN A 100 4.55 -5.72 5.77
CA ASN A 100 3.55 -6.50 5.07
C ASN A 100 3.32 -7.84 5.77
N HIS A 101 4.40 -8.53 6.21
CA HIS A 101 4.28 -9.77 6.98
C HIS A 101 3.53 -9.58 8.29
N VAL A 102 3.84 -8.53 9.06
CA VAL A 102 3.11 -8.23 10.32
C VAL A 102 1.62 -8.05 10.06
N ILE A 103 1.26 -7.27 9.04
CA ILE A 103 -0.15 -7.03 8.68
C ILE A 103 -0.82 -8.31 8.18
N PHE A 104 -0.14 -9.12 7.36
CA PHE A 104 -0.67 -10.41 6.89
C PHE A 104 -0.93 -11.38 8.05
N ASN A 105 -0.06 -11.40 9.06
CA ASN A 105 -0.22 -12.27 10.24
C ASN A 105 -1.46 -11.93 11.09
N TRP A 106 -2.09 -10.76 10.91
CA TRP A 106 -3.38 -10.45 11.54
C TRP A 106 -4.54 -11.25 10.93
N PHE A 107 -4.39 -11.75 9.71
CA PHE A 107 -5.42 -12.45 8.96
C PHE A 107 -5.10 -13.93 8.75
N ASP A 108 -3.82 -14.31 8.74
CA ASP A 108 -3.36 -15.69 8.59
C ASP A 108 -2.28 -16.01 9.63
N SER A 109 -2.65 -16.80 10.64
CA SER A 109 -1.77 -17.17 11.75
C SER A 109 -0.89 -18.39 11.44
N ARG A 110 -0.98 -18.97 10.24
CA ARG A 110 -0.14 -20.12 9.87
C ARG A 110 1.32 -19.70 9.74
N PRO A 111 2.29 -20.56 10.14
CA PRO A 111 3.70 -20.26 9.99
C PRO A 111 4.05 -20.06 8.52
N GLN A 112 4.50 -18.86 8.17
CA GLN A 112 4.94 -18.53 6.82
C GLN A 112 6.41 -18.98 6.68
N ASN A 113 6.66 -20.10 5.98
CA ASN A 113 8.02 -20.51 5.60
C ASN A 113 8.53 -19.61 4.46
N ILE A 114 9.04 -18.43 4.77
CA ILE A 114 9.51 -17.48 3.75
C ILE A 114 11.02 -17.30 3.89
N SER A 115 11.78 -17.88 2.95
CA SER A 115 13.13 -17.42 2.63
C SER A 115 13.00 -16.13 1.83
N VAL A 116 13.09 -14.98 2.50
CA VAL A 116 13.13 -13.68 1.82
C VAL A 116 14.53 -13.50 1.25
N ASP A 117 14.74 -13.69 -0.06
CA ASP A 117 16.00 -13.34 -0.71
C ASP A 117 16.09 -11.81 -0.78
N TYR A 118 16.71 -11.20 0.23
CA TYR A 118 16.97 -9.76 0.35
C TYR A 118 17.99 -9.24 -0.67
N ARG A 119 17.98 -9.72 -1.91
CA ARG A 119 18.71 -9.07 -3.01
C ARG A 119 17.98 -7.80 -3.42
N TYR A 120 18.07 -6.80 -2.54
CA TYR A 120 17.99 -5.41 -2.90
C TYR A 120 19.08 -5.15 -3.95
N ARG A 121 18.74 -5.25 -5.24
CA ARG A 121 19.58 -4.70 -6.30
C ARG A 121 19.55 -3.19 -6.10
N GLY A 122 20.47 -2.71 -5.27
CA GLY A 122 20.65 -1.31 -4.98
C GLY A 122 20.62 -0.54 -6.29
N TYR A 123 19.87 0.55 -6.30
CA TYR A 123 20.02 1.59 -7.31
C TYR A 123 21.51 1.88 -7.41
N GLY A 124 22.08 1.51 -8.56
CA GLY A 124 23.50 1.66 -8.83
C GLY A 124 23.91 3.10 -8.57
N ARG A 125 25.05 3.25 -7.89
CA ARG A 125 25.83 4.49 -7.93
C ARG A 125 26.03 4.83 -9.42
N ARG A 126 25.37 5.88 -9.88
CA ARG A 126 25.73 6.64 -11.07
C ARG A 126 26.05 8.04 -10.61
#